data_AF-A0A553X7G8-F1
#
_entry.id   AF-A0A553X7G8-F1
#
_cell.length_a   1.000
_cell.length_b   1.000
_cell.length_c   1.000
_cell.angle_alpha   90.00
_cell.angle_beta   90.00
_cell.angle_gamma   90.00
#
_symmetry.space_group_name_H-M   'P 1'
#
loop_
_entity.id
_entity.type
_entity.pdbx_description
1 polymer ?
#
loop_
_entity_poly.entity_id
_entity_poly.type
_entity_poly.pdbx_seq_one_letter_code
_entity_poly.pdbx_strand_id
1 'polypeptide(L)'
;MPEGDTVWRVARQLHEALAGEELIRCELRVPRLATADLSGRTVREVVPRGKHLLLRVEGGLTLHSHLRMDGAWRIHTPGERWRGGPAHQIRAVLGTAHRTAVGYRLPVLELIRTADEARVVGHLGPDPLGPDWDPEEALRRLLTAPDRPLGEALLDQRNLAGIGNVYRCELCFVLGASPWLPVGQLPDP
;
A
#
# COMPACT_ATOMS: atom_id res chain seq x y z
N MET A 1 7.97 -9.92 -1.64
CA MET A 1 7.44 -8.57 -1.92
C MET A 1 6.32 -8.32 -0.92
N PRO A 2 6.30 -7.20 -0.18
CA PRO A 2 5.12 -6.76 0.57
C PRO A 2 3.80 -6.99 -0.21
N GLU A 3 2.88 -7.72 0.40
CA GLU A 3 1.52 -7.97 -0.11
C GLU A 3 0.51 -7.13 0.69
N GLY A 4 -0.79 -7.31 0.43
CA GLY A 4 -1.84 -6.50 1.05
C GLY A 4 -1.80 -6.52 2.58
N ASP A 5 -1.54 -7.69 3.19
CA ASP A 5 -1.40 -7.87 4.64
C ASP A 5 -0.27 -7.01 5.25
N THR A 6 0.88 -7.02 4.57
CA THR A 6 2.08 -6.33 5.03
C THR A 6 1.88 -4.83 4.91
N VAL A 7 1.28 -4.39 3.81
CA VAL A 7 0.93 -2.99 3.57
C VAL A 7 -0.13 -2.52 4.57
N TRP A 8 -1.16 -3.32 4.85
CA TRP A 8 -2.18 -3.02 5.84
C TRP A 8 -1.58 -2.83 7.23
N ARG A 9 -0.69 -3.73 7.66
CA ARG A 9 0.02 -3.60 8.95
C ARG A 9 0.86 -2.33 9.02
N VAL A 10 1.59 -2.01 7.94
CA VAL A 10 2.40 -0.77 7.88
C VAL A 10 1.49 0.46 7.93
N ALA A 11 0.36 0.46 7.22
CA ALA A 11 -0.62 1.55 7.25
C ALA A 11 -1.12 1.80 8.67
N ARG A 12 -1.51 0.74 9.40
CA ARG A 12 -1.96 0.85 10.78
C ARG A 12 -0.90 1.41 11.72
N GLN A 13 0.33 0.90 11.63
CA GLN A 13 1.43 1.42 12.44
C GLN A 13 1.69 2.90 12.18
N LEU A 14 1.68 3.31 10.90
CA LEU A 14 1.82 4.72 10.52
C LEU A 14 0.64 5.56 10.99
N HIS A 15 -0.59 5.04 10.89
CA HIS A 15 -1.80 5.71 11.36
C HIS A 15 -1.73 5.96 12.87
N GLU A 16 -1.44 4.93 13.65
CA GLU A 16 -1.28 5.01 15.11
C GLU A 16 -0.18 5.99 15.54
N ALA A 17 0.86 6.15 14.73
CA ALA A 17 1.98 7.02 15.04
C ALA A 17 1.81 8.48 14.61
N LEU A 18 0.99 8.75 13.59
CA LEU A 18 0.96 10.06 12.91
C LEU A 18 -0.43 10.69 12.86
N ALA A 19 -1.52 9.92 12.80
CA ALA A 19 -2.85 10.48 12.58
C ALA A 19 -3.29 11.35 13.76
N GLY A 20 -3.90 12.50 13.44
CA GLY A 20 -4.28 13.53 14.42
C GLY A 20 -3.15 14.49 14.79
N GLU A 21 -1.90 14.17 14.44
CA GLU A 21 -0.73 14.98 14.79
C GLU A 21 -0.33 15.94 13.65
N GLU A 22 0.17 17.11 14.02
CA GLU A 22 0.79 18.05 13.09
C GLU A 22 2.21 17.59 12.71
N LEU A 23 2.52 17.64 11.41
CA LEU A 23 3.88 17.43 10.94
C LEU A 23 4.75 18.64 11.28
N ILE A 24 5.70 18.46 12.19
CA ILE A 24 6.73 19.47 12.51
C ILE A 24 7.99 19.31 11.63
N ARG A 25 8.08 18.18 10.91
CA ARG A 25 9.17 17.89 9.99
C ARG A 25 8.66 17.11 8.78
N CYS A 26 8.99 17.60 7.59
CA CYS A 26 8.78 16.89 6.34
C CYS A 26 10.06 16.95 5.49
N GLU A 27 10.61 15.80 5.12
CA GLU A 27 11.68 15.72 4.13
C GLU A 27 11.33 14.68 3.08
N LEU A 28 11.14 15.12 1.83
CA LEU A 28 10.87 14.23 0.70
C LEU A 28 12.11 14.20 -0.20
N ARG A 29 12.89 13.13 -0.07
CA ARG A 29 14.19 12.95 -0.71
C ARG A 29 14.06 12.25 -2.06
N VAL A 30 13.14 12.75 -2.90
CA VAL A 30 12.96 12.33 -4.29
C VAL A 30 12.93 13.59 -5.16
N PRO A 31 13.65 13.65 -6.31
CA PRO A 31 13.80 14.89 -7.08
C PRO A 31 12.48 15.59 -7.43
N ARG A 32 11.43 14.82 -7.78
CA ARG A 32 10.12 15.39 -8.14
C ARG A 32 9.40 16.12 -6.99
N LEU A 33 9.78 15.85 -5.73
CA LEU A 33 9.16 16.41 -4.53
C LEU A 33 10.13 17.32 -3.75
N ALA A 34 11.25 17.73 -4.35
CA ALA A 34 12.30 18.47 -3.65
C ALA A 34 11.84 19.79 -3.01
N THR A 35 10.80 20.42 -3.56
CA THR A 35 10.22 21.67 -3.05
C THR A 35 8.91 21.46 -2.29
N ALA A 36 8.44 20.22 -2.17
CA ALA A 36 7.21 19.92 -1.46
C ALA A 36 7.48 19.85 0.04
N ASP A 37 6.68 20.59 0.80
CA ASP A 37 6.71 20.60 2.27
C ASP A 37 5.30 20.42 2.81
N LEU A 38 5.14 19.44 3.69
CA LEU A 38 3.88 19.13 4.38
C LEU A 38 3.91 19.55 5.85
N SER A 39 4.98 20.22 6.29
CA SER A 39 5.08 20.73 7.67
C SER A 39 3.96 21.74 7.96
N GLY A 40 3.49 21.76 9.21
CA GLY A 40 2.33 22.53 9.65
C GLY A 40 0.97 21.94 9.27
N ARG A 41 0.93 20.80 8.55
CA ARG A 41 -0.32 20.10 8.21
C ARG A 41 -0.56 18.95 9.18
N THR A 42 -1.80 18.79 9.64
CA THR A 42 -2.19 17.61 10.41
C THR A 42 -2.35 16.39 9.49
N VAL A 43 -1.80 15.24 9.89
CA VAL A 43 -2.08 13.96 9.23
C VAL A 43 -3.50 13.54 9.59
N ARG A 44 -4.37 13.39 8.59
CA ARG A 44 -5.76 12.97 8.79
C ARG A 44 -5.86 11.48 9.04
N GLU A 45 -5.26 10.69 8.16
CA GLU A 45 -5.28 9.24 8.24
C GLU A 45 -4.18 8.62 7.39
N VAL A 46 -3.93 7.33 7.63
CA VAL A 46 -3.05 6.51 6.79
C VAL A 46 -3.78 5.23 6.52
N VAL A 47 -4.14 5.01 5.26
CA VAL A 47 -4.96 3.86 4.86
C VAL A 47 -4.26 3.03 3.79
N PRO A 48 -4.38 1.69 3.86
CA PRO A 48 -3.95 0.82 2.78
C PRO A 48 -5.02 0.75 1.68
N ARG A 49 -4.58 0.49 0.46
CA ARG A 49 -5.43 0.08 -0.65
C ARG A 49 -4.69 -0.92 -1.53
N GLY A 50 -5.00 -2.20 -1.40
CA GLY A 50 -4.20 -3.29 -1.94
C GLY A 50 -2.76 -3.19 -1.44
N LYS A 51 -1.81 -2.97 -2.35
CA LYS A 51 -0.38 -2.81 -2.04
C LYS A 51 0.09 -1.34 -1.96
N HIS A 52 -0.86 -0.41 -1.89
CA HIS A 52 -0.61 1.03 -1.83
C HIS A 52 -0.86 1.57 -0.42
N LEU A 53 -0.05 2.54 -0.01
CA LEU A 53 -0.24 3.33 1.22
C LEU A 53 -0.65 4.75 0.82
N LEU A 54 -1.74 5.23 1.43
CA LEU A 54 -2.27 6.57 1.24
C LEU A 54 -2.21 7.30 2.58
N LEU A 55 -1.22 8.18 2.76
CA LEU A 55 -1.13 9.08 3.91
C LEU A 55 -1.78 10.41 3.53
N ARG A 56 -2.95 10.69 4.09
CA ARG A 56 -3.74 11.89 3.81
C ARG A 56 -3.43 12.96 4.84
N VAL A 57 -3.20 14.18 4.40
CA VAL A 57 -2.94 15.34 5.27
C VAL A 57 -3.95 16.45 5.00
N GLU A 58 -4.02 17.42 5.92
CA GLU A 58 -4.79 18.64 5.74
C GLU A 58 -4.49 19.37 4.44
N GLY A 59 -5.51 20.03 3.90
CA GLY A 59 -5.46 20.74 2.63
C GLY A 59 -5.56 19.84 1.40
N GLY A 60 -6.12 18.63 1.55
CA GLY A 60 -6.52 17.77 0.42
C GLY A 60 -5.35 17.16 -0.34
N LEU A 61 -4.27 16.84 0.35
CA LEU A 61 -3.09 16.19 -0.21
C LEU A 61 -2.92 14.78 0.33
N THR A 62 -2.46 13.88 -0.53
CA THR A 62 -2.14 12.50 -0.21
C THR A 62 -0.71 12.20 -0.61
N LEU A 63 0.12 11.78 0.34
CA LEU A 63 1.41 11.16 0.07
C LEU A 63 1.19 9.67 -0.20
N HIS A 64 1.18 9.32 -1.47
CA HIS A 64 1.06 7.96 -1.96
C HIS A 64 2.43 7.27 -1.96
N SER A 65 2.52 6.07 -1.38
CA SER A 65 3.71 5.21 -1.53
C SER A 65 3.33 3.76 -1.84
N HIS A 66 4.18 3.09 -2.62
CA HIS A 66 4.07 1.67 -2.89
C HIS A 66 5.42 1.01 -2.62
N LEU A 67 5.47 0.09 -1.66
CA LEU A 67 6.73 -0.46 -1.11
C LEU A 67 7.51 -1.30 -2.14
N ARG A 68 6.81 -1.87 -3.12
CA ARG A 68 7.38 -2.83 -4.10
C ARG A 68 8.13 -3.92 -3.33
N MET A 69 9.37 -4.25 -3.67
CA MET A 69 10.06 -5.40 -3.09
C MET A 69 10.80 -5.09 -1.78
N ASP A 70 11.39 -3.90 -1.66
CA ASP A 70 12.43 -3.57 -0.68
C ASP A 70 12.16 -2.28 0.11
N GLY A 71 11.12 -1.54 -0.27
CA GLY A 71 10.66 -0.34 0.42
C GLY A 71 10.11 -0.65 1.82
N ALA A 72 10.35 0.26 2.76
CA ALA A 72 9.87 0.10 4.13
C ALA A 72 9.63 1.44 4.80
N TRP A 73 8.66 1.47 5.71
CA TRP A 73 8.50 2.53 6.70
C TRP A 73 8.96 2.03 8.07
N ARG A 74 9.64 2.90 8.82
CA ARG A 74 10.12 2.63 10.18
C ARG A 74 9.72 3.78 11.08
N ILE A 75 9.24 3.48 12.28
CA ILE A 75 8.75 4.45 13.24
C ILE A 75 9.72 4.52 14.40
N HIS A 76 10.04 5.74 14.80
CA HIS A 76 11.03 6.07 15.81
C HIS A 76 10.46 7.06 16.82
N THR A 77 11.04 7.10 18.02
CA THR A 77 10.82 8.22 18.94
C THR A 77 11.61 9.46 18.47
N PRO A 78 11.18 10.68 18.85
CA PRO A 78 11.92 11.90 18.54
C PRO A 78 13.36 11.82 19.08
N GLY A 79 14.32 12.15 18.22
CA GLY A 79 15.76 12.10 18.55
C GLY A 79 16.39 10.70 18.52
N GLU A 80 15.62 9.62 18.32
CA GLU A 80 16.19 8.28 18.18
C GLU A 80 17.03 8.17 16.91
N ARG A 81 18.17 7.48 17.00
CA ARG A 81 18.95 7.09 15.81
C ARG A 81 18.12 6.14 14.94
N TRP A 82 17.88 6.53 13.70
CA TRP A 82 17.08 5.76 12.76
C TRP A 82 17.74 4.44 12.35
N ARG A 83 16.90 3.41 12.15
CA ARG A 83 17.29 2.05 11.77
C ARG A 83 16.42 1.58 10.61
N GLY A 84 17.04 1.12 9.52
CA GLY A 84 16.31 0.70 8.30
C GLY A 84 17.17 0.65 7.04
N GLY A 85 18.38 1.21 7.12
CA GLY A 85 19.40 1.17 6.07
C GLY A 85 20.29 2.40 6.11
N PRO A 86 21.23 2.53 5.15
CA PRO A 86 22.05 3.72 4.96
C PRO A 86 21.20 4.99 4.75
N ALA A 87 21.70 6.13 5.22
CA ALA A 87 20.98 7.41 5.14
C ALA A 87 20.65 7.85 3.70
N HIS A 88 21.51 7.50 2.72
CA HIS A 88 21.28 7.80 1.30
C HIS A 88 20.09 7.03 0.69
N GLN A 89 19.58 6.01 1.39
CA GLN A 89 18.40 5.24 0.97
C GLN A 89 17.09 5.80 1.53
N ILE A 90 17.15 6.82 2.40
CA ILE A 90 15.96 7.49 2.92
C ILE A 90 15.31 8.27 1.77
N ARG A 91 14.00 8.14 1.64
CA ARG A 91 13.16 8.80 0.63
C ARG A 91 12.10 9.71 1.25
N ALA A 92 11.70 9.45 2.49
CA ALA A 92 10.78 10.30 3.24
C ALA A 92 11.15 10.34 4.73
N VAL A 93 11.01 11.50 5.36
CA VAL A 93 11.01 11.67 6.83
C VAL A 93 9.80 12.52 7.18
N LEU A 94 8.91 11.98 8.00
CA LEU A 94 7.72 12.66 8.51
C LEU A 94 7.81 12.64 10.04
N GLY A 95 7.92 13.80 10.66
CA GLY A 95 8.06 13.94 12.12
C GLY A 95 6.91 14.71 12.73
N THR A 96 6.42 14.22 13.86
CA THR A 96 5.48 14.89 14.76
C THR A 96 6.18 15.18 16.09
N ALA A 97 5.48 15.80 17.04
CA ALA A 97 6.01 16.00 18.39
C ALA A 97 6.34 14.67 19.11
N HIS A 98 5.69 13.56 18.71
CA HIS A 98 5.73 12.29 19.44
C HIS A 98 6.41 11.15 18.69
N ARG A 99 6.47 11.20 17.36
CA ARG A 99 6.98 10.11 16.52
C ARG A 99 7.70 10.64 15.29
N THR A 100 8.56 9.81 14.71
CA THR A 100 9.15 10.06 13.39
C THR A 100 9.02 8.81 12.53
N ALA A 101 8.32 8.93 11.40
CA ALA A 101 8.25 7.90 10.38
C ALA A 101 9.29 8.15 9.29
N VAL A 102 10.13 7.15 9.03
CA VAL A 102 11.23 7.19 8.06
C VAL A 102 10.98 6.16 6.98
N GLY A 103 10.84 6.62 5.74
CA GLY A 103 10.65 5.82 4.55
C GLY A 103 11.98 5.50 3.86
N TYR A 104 12.33 4.22 3.77
CA TYR A 104 13.54 3.71 3.13
C TYR A 104 13.21 3.07 1.79
N ARG A 105 14.04 3.32 0.76
CA ARG A 105 13.97 2.70 -0.57
C ARG A 105 12.56 2.70 -1.15
N LEU A 106 11.78 3.76 -0.95
CA LEU A 106 10.40 3.88 -1.45
C LEU A 106 10.43 4.11 -2.97
N PRO A 107 10.20 3.08 -3.83
CA PRO A 107 10.41 3.24 -5.27
C PRO A 107 9.29 4.07 -5.90
N VAL A 108 8.10 4.02 -5.30
CA VAL A 108 6.98 4.90 -5.59
C VAL A 108 6.74 5.78 -4.38
N LEU A 109 6.86 7.10 -4.59
CA LEU A 109 6.55 8.13 -3.61
C LEU A 109 6.03 9.36 -4.37
N GLU A 110 4.75 9.63 -4.26
CA GLU A 110 4.06 10.64 -5.04
C GLU A 110 3.23 11.51 -4.10
N LEU A 111 3.22 12.82 -4.36
CA LEU A 111 2.30 13.74 -3.70
C LEU A 111 1.22 14.10 -4.71
N ILE A 112 -0.01 13.72 -4.39
CA ILE A 112 -1.18 13.94 -5.25
C ILE A 112 -2.27 14.67 -4.46
N ARG A 113 -3.24 15.25 -5.16
CA ARG A 113 -4.47 15.70 -4.49
C ARG A 113 -5.26 14.48 -4.05
N THR A 114 -5.90 14.54 -2.89
CA THR A 114 -6.75 13.45 -2.39
C THR A 114 -7.88 13.13 -3.36
N ALA A 115 -8.44 14.14 -4.02
CA ALA A 115 -9.45 13.95 -5.08
C ALA A 115 -8.95 13.18 -6.31
N ASP A 116 -7.62 13.08 -6.49
CA ASP A 116 -6.99 12.42 -7.63
C ASP A 116 -6.50 10.98 -7.30
N GLU A 117 -6.80 10.45 -6.11
CA GLU A 117 -6.37 9.11 -5.69
C GLU A 117 -6.83 8.00 -6.65
N ALA A 118 -7.98 8.16 -7.30
CA ALA A 118 -8.47 7.23 -8.31
C ALA A 118 -7.47 7.00 -9.45
N ARG A 119 -6.56 7.94 -9.73
CA ARG A 119 -5.50 7.76 -10.75
C ARG A 119 -4.48 6.69 -10.37
N VAL A 120 -4.23 6.48 -9.08
CA VAL A 120 -3.22 5.52 -8.60
C VAL A 120 -3.83 4.23 -8.08
N VAL A 121 -5.09 4.26 -7.60
CA VAL A 121 -5.74 3.07 -7.00
C VAL A 121 -7.11 2.73 -7.57
N GLY A 122 -7.70 3.58 -8.43
CA GLY A 122 -9.07 3.39 -8.94
C GLY A 122 -9.23 2.23 -9.91
N HIS A 123 -8.14 1.70 -10.46
CA HIS A 123 -8.15 0.52 -11.31
C HIS A 123 -8.17 -0.80 -10.53
N LEU A 124 -8.01 -0.77 -9.20
CA LEU A 124 -7.88 -1.96 -8.38
C LEU A 124 -9.23 -2.68 -8.19
N GLY A 125 -9.16 -4.00 -8.01
CA GLY A 125 -10.27 -4.85 -7.57
C GLY A 125 -10.70 -4.56 -6.13
N PRO A 126 -11.80 -5.19 -5.69
CA PRO A 126 -12.15 -5.25 -4.28
C PRO A 126 -10.95 -5.71 -3.44
N ASP A 127 -10.76 -5.11 -2.27
CA ASP A 127 -9.64 -5.41 -1.38
C ASP A 127 -10.13 -6.25 -0.20
N PRO A 128 -9.65 -7.49 -0.02
CA PRO A 128 -10.06 -8.36 1.10
C PRO A 128 -9.85 -7.76 2.51
N LEU A 129 -8.95 -6.76 2.64
CA LEU A 129 -8.68 -6.07 3.90
C LEU A 129 -9.24 -4.64 3.92
N GLY A 130 -9.92 -4.23 2.84
CA GLY A 130 -10.51 -2.92 2.66
C GLY A 130 -12.03 -2.92 2.94
N PRO A 131 -12.62 -1.72 3.13
CA PRO A 131 -14.05 -1.58 3.37
C PRO A 131 -14.93 -1.86 2.14
N ASP A 132 -14.32 -1.98 0.96
CA ASP A 132 -14.99 -2.27 -0.32
C ASP A 132 -14.83 -3.74 -0.74
N TRP A 133 -14.52 -4.64 0.21
CA TRP A 133 -14.48 -6.06 -0.08
C TRP A 133 -15.85 -6.55 -0.57
N ASP A 134 -15.84 -7.12 -1.76
CA ASP A 134 -17.01 -7.70 -2.41
C ASP A 134 -16.55 -9.01 -3.08
N PRO A 135 -16.86 -10.18 -2.48
CA PRO A 135 -16.44 -11.47 -3.03
C PRO A 135 -17.15 -11.80 -4.35
N GLU A 136 -18.38 -11.33 -4.55
CA GLU A 136 -19.14 -11.58 -5.78
C GLU A 136 -18.55 -10.80 -6.95
N GLU A 137 -18.19 -9.52 -6.72
CA GLU A 137 -17.50 -8.71 -7.71
C GLU A 137 -16.09 -9.24 -8.01
N ALA A 138 -15.35 -9.70 -6.99
CA ALA A 138 -14.04 -10.32 -7.20
C ALA A 138 -14.15 -11.60 -8.05
N LEU A 139 -15.12 -12.47 -7.75
CA LEU A 139 -15.40 -13.67 -8.53
C LEU A 139 -15.82 -13.33 -9.96
N ARG A 140 -16.73 -12.37 -10.14
CA ARG A 140 -17.17 -11.91 -11.47
C ARG A 140 -15.98 -11.43 -12.30
N ARG A 141 -15.05 -10.67 -11.71
CA ARG A 141 -13.83 -10.21 -12.39
C ARG A 141 -12.89 -11.36 -12.74
N LEU A 142 -12.66 -12.29 -11.83
CA LEU A 142 -11.86 -13.49 -12.07
C LEU A 142 -12.41 -14.31 -13.25
N LEU A 143 -13.74 -14.43 -13.36
CA LEU A 143 -14.42 -15.17 -14.42
C LEU A 143 -14.56 -14.40 -15.75
N THR A 144 -14.10 -13.15 -15.85
CA THR A 144 -14.11 -12.42 -17.15
C THR A 144 -13.19 -13.04 -18.20
N ALA A 145 -12.16 -13.77 -17.77
CA ALA A 145 -11.24 -14.51 -18.62
C ALA A 145 -11.08 -15.93 -18.04
N PRO A 146 -12.09 -16.81 -18.22
CA PRO A 146 -12.16 -18.10 -17.54
C PRO A 146 -11.03 -19.06 -17.94
N ASP A 147 -10.47 -18.89 -19.14
CA ASP A 147 -9.34 -19.67 -19.65
C ASP A 147 -7.98 -19.24 -19.06
N ARG A 148 -7.92 -18.09 -18.36
CA ARG A 148 -6.68 -17.59 -17.77
C ARG A 148 -6.24 -18.51 -16.62
N PRO A 149 -4.94 -18.81 -16.49
CA PRO A 149 -4.42 -19.55 -15.35
C PRO A 149 -4.77 -18.89 -14.01
N LEU A 150 -5.23 -19.68 -13.03
CA LEU A 150 -5.61 -19.24 -11.69
C LEU A 150 -4.54 -18.38 -11.04
N GLY A 151 -3.28 -18.82 -11.12
CA GLY A 151 -2.17 -18.10 -10.53
C GLY A 151 -1.96 -16.71 -11.12
N GLU A 152 -2.18 -16.55 -12.41
CA GLU A 152 -2.09 -15.24 -13.07
C GLU A 152 -3.29 -14.36 -12.76
N ALA A 153 -4.49 -14.94 -12.74
CA ALA A 153 -5.72 -14.24 -12.42
C ALA A 153 -5.70 -13.69 -10.98
N LEU A 154 -5.16 -14.45 -10.02
CA LEU A 154 -4.98 -14.03 -8.63
C LEU A 154 -3.95 -12.90 -8.48
N LEU A 155 -2.95 -12.82 -9.36
CA LEU A 155 -1.93 -11.77 -9.32
C LEU A 155 -2.37 -10.47 -10.02
N ASP A 156 -3.42 -10.51 -10.84
CA ASP A 156 -3.98 -9.32 -11.49
C ASP A 156 -4.75 -8.49 -10.45
N GLN A 157 -4.14 -7.36 -10.04
CA GLN A 157 -4.70 -6.50 -9.00
C GLN A 157 -6.03 -5.84 -9.39
N ARG A 158 -6.46 -5.94 -10.66
CA ARG A 158 -7.78 -5.49 -11.12
C ARG A 158 -8.89 -6.46 -10.73
N ASN A 159 -8.57 -7.75 -10.56
CA ASN A 159 -9.53 -8.78 -10.14
C ASN A 159 -9.84 -8.66 -8.64
N LEU A 160 -8.78 -8.66 -7.84
CA LEU A 160 -8.82 -8.44 -6.39
C LEU A 160 -7.47 -7.85 -5.95
N ALA A 161 -7.52 -6.84 -5.10
CA ALA A 161 -6.33 -6.10 -4.71
C ALA A 161 -5.54 -6.84 -3.62
N GLY A 162 -4.25 -6.57 -3.51
CA GLY A 162 -3.44 -6.99 -2.36
C GLY A 162 -2.80 -8.37 -2.49
N ILE A 163 -3.38 -9.30 -3.27
CA ILE A 163 -2.83 -10.65 -3.45
C ILE A 163 -1.47 -10.58 -4.16
N GLY A 164 -0.42 -11.13 -3.54
CA GLY A 164 0.87 -11.35 -4.18
C GLY A 164 1.19 -12.84 -4.33
N ASN A 165 2.47 -13.15 -4.47
CA ASN A 165 2.89 -14.50 -4.80
C ASN A 165 2.75 -15.47 -3.62
N VAL A 166 2.92 -14.99 -2.39
CA VAL A 166 2.69 -15.79 -1.18
C VAL A 166 1.22 -16.18 -1.12
N TYR A 167 0.30 -15.21 -1.11
CA TYR A 167 -1.13 -15.54 -1.04
C TYR A 167 -1.63 -16.30 -2.27
N ARG A 168 -1.08 -16.05 -3.47
CA ARG A 168 -1.36 -16.89 -4.64
C ARG A 168 -1.06 -18.37 -4.36
N CYS A 169 0.14 -18.66 -3.84
CA CYS A 169 0.56 -20.04 -3.54
C CYS A 169 -0.32 -20.66 -2.44
N GLU A 170 -0.55 -19.92 -1.35
CA GLU A 170 -1.39 -20.39 -0.23
C GLU A 170 -2.83 -20.67 -0.70
N LEU A 171 -3.43 -19.78 -1.50
CA LEU A 171 -4.77 -19.99 -2.04
C LEU A 171 -4.84 -21.21 -2.97
N CYS A 172 -3.87 -21.37 -3.87
CA CYS A 172 -3.80 -22.55 -4.74
C CYS A 172 -3.66 -23.84 -3.92
N PHE A 173 -2.85 -23.82 -2.85
CA PHE A 173 -2.67 -24.95 -1.95
C PHE A 173 -3.97 -25.31 -1.21
N VAL A 174 -4.63 -24.31 -0.59
CA VAL A 174 -5.89 -24.50 0.14
C VAL A 174 -7.00 -25.02 -0.77
N LEU A 175 -7.05 -24.55 -2.02
CA LEU A 175 -8.02 -25.00 -3.02
C LEU A 175 -7.67 -26.37 -3.63
N GLY A 176 -6.48 -26.92 -3.35
CA GLY A 176 -5.99 -28.13 -4.02
C GLY A 176 -5.85 -27.96 -5.55
N ALA A 177 -5.68 -26.73 -6.02
CA ALA A 177 -5.69 -26.37 -7.44
C ALA A 177 -4.28 -26.04 -7.93
N SER A 178 -3.95 -26.55 -9.11
CA SER A 178 -2.75 -26.12 -9.83
C SER A 178 -2.85 -24.63 -10.15
N PRO A 179 -1.79 -23.82 -9.97
CA PRO A 179 -1.82 -22.42 -10.38
C PRO A 179 -1.92 -22.23 -11.91
N TRP A 180 -1.76 -23.32 -12.68
CA TRP A 180 -1.96 -23.37 -14.13
C TRP A 180 -3.36 -23.82 -14.54
N LEU A 181 -4.21 -24.23 -13.59
CA LEU A 181 -5.60 -24.56 -13.85
C LEU A 181 -6.33 -23.30 -14.36
N PRO A 182 -7.07 -23.36 -15.47
CA PRO A 182 -7.94 -22.27 -15.88
C PRO A 182 -8.95 -21.92 -14.78
N VAL A 183 -9.16 -20.62 -14.50
CA VAL A 183 -10.06 -20.17 -13.42
C VAL A 183 -11.46 -20.76 -13.55
N GLY A 184 -12.00 -20.83 -14.77
CA GLY A 184 -13.34 -21.36 -15.03
C GLY A 184 -13.50 -22.87 -14.82
N GLN A 185 -12.41 -23.59 -14.52
CA GLN A 185 -12.43 -25.02 -14.19
C GLN A 185 -12.36 -25.30 -12.69
N LEU A 186 -12.31 -24.25 -11.85
CA LEU A 186 -12.48 -24.43 -10.42
C LEU A 186 -13.92 -24.92 -10.13
N PRO A 187 -14.10 -25.86 -9.18
CA PRO A 187 -15.43 -26.22 -8.72
C PRO A 187 -16.18 -24.99 -8.22
N ASP A 188 -17.48 -24.91 -8.48
CA ASP A 188 -18.33 -23.90 -7.84
C ASP A 188 -18.27 -24.08 -6.31
N PRO A 189 -18.22 -22.97 -5.54
CA PRO A 189 -18.10 -22.99 -4.09
C PRO A 189 -19.31 -23.61 -3.37
#